data_AF-A0A7G8T7V6-F1
#
_entry.id   AF-A0A7G8T7V6-F1
#
_cell.length_a   1.000
_cell.length_b   1.000
_cell.length_c   1.000
_cell.angle_alpha   90.00
_cell.angle_beta   90.00
_cell.angle_gamma   90.00
#
_symmetry.space_group_name_H-M   'P 1'
#
loop_
_entity.id
_entity.type
_entity.pdbx_description
1 polymer ?
#
loop_
_entity_poly.entity_id
_entity_poly.type
_entity_poly.pdbx_seq_one_letter_code
_entity_poly.pdbx_strand_id
1 'polypeptide(L)'
;MSGKLIVVGTPIGNLSDFSPRARQALESADFIAAEDTRVTVKLLNHFEIKKPMISYFEHNKYEKGDIICGRMEAGETCALVTDAGMPAISDPGELLVAQCAERGIPVFVVPGPSAVVSALAVSGLPTGRFTFEGFLSVSQKSRREHLEQLKAEKRTMVFYEAPHKLASTLADMVKAWGGARRVALVRELTKIHEEVIRTTLSQAADRYANETAKGEFVLVIEGAPEEATAEYSAQDALELARDYLSQGLSAAAAAKQAAAETGRRKNEIYRELTREPNSGP
;
A
#
# COMPACT_ATOMS: atom_id res chain seq x y z
N MET A 1 -32.65 -21.67 -0.46
CA MET A 1 -31.91 -20.39 -0.48
C MET A 1 -30.49 -20.73 -0.87
N SER A 2 -29.85 -19.93 -1.73
CA SER A 2 -28.41 -20.07 -1.95
C SER A 2 -27.67 -19.88 -0.63
N GLY A 3 -26.55 -20.57 -0.49
CA GLY A 3 -25.62 -20.41 0.60
C GLY A 3 -24.81 -19.12 0.43
N LYS A 4 -23.65 -19.04 1.06
CA LYS A 4 -22.85 -17.80 1.10
C LYS A 4 -21.36 -18.08 1.20
N LEU A 5 -20.57 -17.13 0.73
CA LEU A 5 -19.13 -17.07 0.96
C LEU A 5 -18.84 -16.17 2.17
N ILE A 6 -18.01 -16.63 3.09
CA ILE A 6 -17.47 -15.83 4.18
C ILE A 6 -15.95 -15.74 4.01
N VAL A 7 -15.44 -14.55 3.73
CA VAL A 7 -14.00 -14.28 3.68
C VAL A 7 -13.50 -14.04 5.10
N VAL A 8 -12.58 -14.86 5.59
CA VAL A 8 -12.17 -14.87 6.99
C VAL A 8 -10.67 -14.59 7.11
N GLY A 9 -10.32 -13.49 7.78
CA GLY A 9 -8.93 -13.17 8.07
C GLY A 9 -8.30 -14.14 9.08
N THR A 10 -7.13 -14.67 8.77
CA THR A 10 -6.33 -15.59 9.61
C THR A 10 -5.14 -14.86 10.24
N PRO A 11 -4.51 -15.43 11.29
CA PRO A 11 -3.34 -14.82 11.92
C PRO A 11 -2.14 -14.68 10.96
N ILE A 12 -1.31 -13.66 11.18
CA ILE A 12 -0.08 -13.41 10.39
C ILE A 12 1.22 -13.83 11.11
N GLY A 13 1.10 -14.53 12.23
CA GLY A 13 2.26 -14.97 13.03
C GLY A 13 1.92 -15.36 14.46
N ASN A 14 0.89 -14.74 15.05
CA ASN A 14 0.46 -15.01 16.41
C ASN A 14 -0.98 -15.53 16.48
N LEU A 15 -1.16 -16.76 16.98
CA LEU A 15 -2.48 -17.40 17.08
C LEU A 15 -3.48 -16.62 17.96
N SER A 16 -3.00 -15.80 18.90
CA SER A 16 -3.86 -14.94 19.73
C SER A 16 -4.56 -13.83 18.95
N ASP A 17 -4.11 -13.54 17.72
CA ASP A 17 -4.77 -12.56 16.85
C ASP A 17 -5.99 -13.13 16.12
N PHE A 18 -6.28 -14.43 16.28
CA PHE A 18 -7.48 -15.03 15.70
C PHE A 18 -8.73 -14.62 16.46
N SER A 19 -9.62 -13.89 15.79
CA SER A 19 -10.80 -13.35 16.47
C SER A 19 -11.83 -14.44 16.82
N PRO A 20 -12.60 -14.28 17.91
CA PRO A 20 -13.70 -15.19 18.24
C PRO A 20 -14.72 -15.35 17.10
N ARG A 21 -14.95 -14.28 16.32
CA ARG A 21 -15.87 -14.32 15.17
C ARG A 21 -15.29 -15.13 14.00
N ALA A 22 -13.98 -15.10 13.81
CA ALA A 22 -13.32 -15.92 12.80
C ALA A 22 -13.43 -17.41 13.15
N ARG A 23 -13.18 -17.77 14.41
CA ARG A 23 -13.44 -19.12 14.94
C ARG A 23 -14.89 -19.56 14.69
N GLN A 24 -15.86 -18.73 15.11
CA GLN A 24 -17.28 -19.03 14.93
C GLN A 24 -17.65 -19.23 13.45
N ALA A 25 -17.09 -18.40 12.55
CA ALA A 25 -17.34 -18.53 11.12
C ALA A 25 -16.84 -19.88 10.59
N LEU A 26 -15.62 -20.30 10.94
CA LEU A 26 -15.08 -21.61 10.55
C LEU A 26 -15.87 -22.77 11.16
N GLU A 27 -16.31 -22.67 12.43
CA GLU A 27 -17.15 -23.68 13.09
C GLU A 27 -18.55 -23.79 12.45
N SER A 28 -19.09 -22.69 11.94
CA SER A 28 -20.44 -22.65 11.34
C SER A 28 -20.49 -23.01 9.86
N ALA A 29 -19.39 -22.86 9.12
CA ALA A 29 -19.33 -23.17 7.70
C ALA A 29 -19.52 -24.67 7.43
N ASP A 30 -20.07 -25.03 6.28
CA ASP A 30 -20.21 -26.42 5.85
C ASP A 30 -18.86 -26.96 5.36
N PHE A 31 -18.05 -26.10 4.73
CA PHE A 31 -16.69 -26.41 4.31
C PHE A 31 -15.80 -25.16 4.25
N ILE A 32 -14.49 -25.39 4.18
CA ILE A 32 -13.49 -24.33 4.10
C ILE A 32 -12.75 -24.43 2.76
N ALA A 33 -12.72 -23.33 2.00
CA ALA A 33 -11.77 -23.15 0.91
C ALA A 33 -10.48 -22.55 1.47
N ALA A 34 -9.37 -23.26 1.33
CA ALA A 34 -8.09 -22.88 1.91
C ALA A 34 -6.99 -22.86 0.85
N GLU A 35 -6.09 -21.88 0.90
CA GLU A 35 -4.90 -21.81 0.04
C GLU A 35 -4.03 -23.07 0.18
N ASP A 36 -3.43 -23.29 1.36
CA ASP A 36 -2.80 -24.56 1.73
C ASP A 36 -3.54 -25.23 2.89
N THR A 37 -4.15 -26.37 2.60
CA THR A 37 -4.87 -27.18 3.59
C THR A 37 -3.94 -27.72 4.68
N ARG A 38 -2.64 -27.89 4.41
CA ARG A 38 -1.62 -28.35 5.36
C ARG A 38 -1.21 -27.25 6.34
N VAL A 39 -1.33 -25.98 5.95
CA VAL A 39 -1.14 -24.84 6.84
C VAL A 39 -2.41 -24.64 7.67
N THR A 40 -3.55 -24.57 6.98
CA THR A 40 -4.86 -24.33 7.60
C THR A 40 -5.21 -25.40 8.65
N VAL A 41 -4.88 -26.68 8.43
CA VAL A 41 -5.15 -27.75 9.41
C VAL A 41 -4.48 -27.50 10.76
N LYS A 42 -3.34 -26.80 10.81
CA LYS A 42 -2.67 -26.47 12.08
C LYS A 42 -3.50 -25.46 12.89
N LEU A 43 -4.06 -24.46 12.21
CA LEU A 43 -4.97 -23.48 12.80
C LEU A 43 -6.23 -24.18 13.32
N LEU A 44 -6.85 -25.02 12.48
CA LEU A 44 -8.06 -25.76 12.85
C LEU A 44 -7.82 -26.70 14.04
N ASN A 45 -6.69 -27.41 14.07
CA ASN A 45 -6.33 -28.29 15.18
C ASN A 45 -6.13 -27.50 16.48
N HIS A 46 -5.47 -26.33 16.43
CA HIS A 46 -5.28 -25.49 17.61
C HIS A 46 -6.60 -25.05 18.24
N PHE A 47 -7.61 -24.75 17.41
CA PHE A 47 -8.94 -24.33 17.85
C PHE A 47 -9.97 -25.48 17.93
N GLU A 48 -9.52 -26.73 17.75
CA GLU A 48 -10.34 -27.95 17.78
C GLU A 48 -11.51 -27.95 16.77
N ILE A 49 -11.32 -27.28 15.64
CA ILE A 49 -12.31 -27.17 14.56
C ILE A 49 -12.16 -28.33 13.59
N LYS A 50 -13.25 -29.06 13.31
CA LYS A 50 -13.28 -30.14 12.32
C LYS A 50 -14.22 -29.78 11.18
N LYS A 51 -13.66 -29.51 10.00
CA LYS A 51 -14.40 -29.19 8.78
C LYS A 51 -13.75 -29.79 7.54
N PRO A 52 -14.55 -30.20 6.53
CA PRO A 52 -14.00 -30.56 5.23
C PRO A 52 -13.35 -29.34 4.58
N MET A 53 -12.20 -29.55 3.92
CA MET A 53 -11.47 -28.51 3.22
C MET A 53 -11.39 -28.80 1.72
N ILE A 54 -11.42 -27.74 0.91
CA ILE A 54 -11.07 -27.75 -0.50
C ILE A 54 -9.85 -26.84 -0.67
N SER A 55 -8.79 -27.33 -1.34
CA SER A 55 -7.66 -26.46 -1.67
C SER A 55 -8.02 -25.50 -2.81
N TYR A 56 -7.74 -24.22 -2.62
CA TYR A 56 -8.06 -23.16 -3.58
C TYR A 56 -6.89 -22.16 -3.65
N PHE A 57 -6.13 -22.21 -4.75
CA PHE A 57 -4.92 -21.42 -4.96
C PHE A 57 -4.74 -21.05 -6.44
N GLU A 58 -3.76 -20.21 -6.74
CA GLU A 58 -3.61 -19.54 -8.04
C GLU A 58 -3.67 -20.47 -9.26
N HIS A 59 -3.08 -21.68 -9.20
CA HIS A 59 -3.05 -22.60 -10.34
C HIS A 59 -4.33 -23.42 -10.54
N ASN A 60 -5.20 -23.52 -9.54
CA ASN A 60 -6.43 -24.31 -9.62
C ASN A 60 -7.72 -23.47 -9.51
N LYS A 61 -7.58 -22.15 -9.39
CA LYS A 61 -8.67 -21.22 -9.05
C LYS A 61 -9.87 -21.28 -9.99
N TYR A 62 -9.66 -21.57 -11.27
CA TYR A 62 -10.76 -21.68 -12.24
C TYR A 62 -11.60 -22.94 -11.99
N GLU A 63 -10.97 -24.12 -12.00
CA GLU A 63 -11.65 -25.41 -11.77
C GLU A 63 -12.28 -25.46 -10.38
N LYS A 64 -11.54 -25.10 -9.34
CA LYS A 64 -12.04 -25.15 -7.97
C LYS A 64 -13.06 -24.04 -7.69
N GLY A 65 -12.93 -22.88 -8.31
CA GLY A 65 -13.90 -21.79 -8.19
C GLY A 65 -15.30 -22.23 -8.61
N ASP A 66 -15.42 -22.92 -9.75
CA ASP A 66 -16.70 -23.45 -10.24
C ASP A 66 -17.31 -24.47 -9.29
N ILE A 67 -16.50 -25.40 -8.77
CA ILE A 67 -16.95 -26.42 -7.81
C ILE A 67 -17.43 -25.77 -6.51
N ILE A 68 -16.68 -24.80 -5.99
CA ILE A 68 -17.01 -24.10 -4.74
C ILE A 68 -18.30 -23.29 -4.91
N CYS A 69 -18.45 -22.57 -6.03
CA CYS A 69 -19.67 -21.84 -6.34
C CYS A 69 -20.88 -22.77 -6.45
N GLY A 70 -20.76 -23.90 -7.14
CA GLY A 70 -21.85 -24.88 -7.28
C GLY A 70 -22.35 -25.43 -5.93
N ARG A 71 -21.45 -25.66 -4.97
CA ARG A 71 -21.83 -26.05 -3.59
C ARG A 71 -22.59 -24.95 -2.88
N MET A 72 -22.16 -23.69 -3.01
CA MET A 72 -22.87 -22.57 -2.41
C MET A 72 -24.23 -22.33 -3.06
N GLU A 73 -24.37 -22.52 -4.38
CA GLU A 73 -25.67 -22.48 -5.08
C GLU A 73 -26.62 -23.56 -4.56
N ALA A 74 -26.10 -24.73 -4.19
CA ALA A 74 -26.86 -25.81 -3.56
C ALA A 74 -27.26 -25.52 -2.09
N GLY A 75 -26.84 -24.39 -1.51
CA GLY A 75 -27.23 -23.95 -0.18
C GLY A 75 -26.13 -23.99 0.89
N GLU A 76 -24.94 -24.47 0.56
CA GLU A 76 -23.85 -24.62 1.52
C GLU A 76 -23.13 -23.29 1.82
N THR A 77 -22.66 -23.11 3.05
CA THR A 77 -21.81 -21.98 3.46
C THR A 77 -20.33 -22.35 3.33
N CYS A 78 -19.59 -21.56 2.57
CA CYS A 78 -18.14 -21.68 2.42
C CYS A 78 -17.43 -20.61 3.26
N ALA A 79 -16.40 -20.99 4.02
CA ALA A 79 -15.42 -20.04 4.55
C ALA A 79 -14.15 -20.06 3.69
N LEU A 80 -13.72 -18.90 3.19
CA LEU A 80 -12.46 -18.73 2.49
C LEU A 80 -11.38 -18.23 3.46
N VAL A 81 -10.23 -18.91 3.48
CA VAL A 81 -9.04 -18.55 4.24
C VAL A 81 -7.78 -18.68 3.38
N THR A 82 -6.76 -17.90 3.70
CA THR A 82 -5.40 -18.01 3.15
C THR A 82 -4.43 -18.36 4.26
N ASP A 83 -3.18 -18.65 3.89
CA ASP A 83 -2.17 -19.12 4.84
C ASP A 83 -1.93 -18.13 5.97
N ALA A 84 -2.07 -16.84 5.69
CA ALA A 84 -1.98 -15.76 6.67
C ALA A 84 -2.72 -14.50 6.20
N GLY A 85 -3.39 -13.81 7.12
CA GLY A 85 -3.94 -12.48 6.86
C GLY A 85 -5.31 -12.50 6.17
N MET A 86 -5.58 -11.50 5.33
CA MET A 86 -6.88 -11.29 4.69
C MET A 86 -6.90 -11.93 3.29
N PRO A 87 -7.75 -12.93 3.03
CA PRO A 87 -7.85 -13.53 1.71
C PRO A 87 -8.23 -12.53 0.62
N ALA A 88 -7.91 -12.86 -0.63
CA ALA A 88 -8.08 -12.00 -1.81
C ALA A 88 -7.20 -10.73 -1.83
N ILE A 89 -6.31 -10.51 -0.86
CA ILE A 89 -5.38 -9.38 -0.83
C ILE A 89 -3.94 -9.91 -0.91
N SER A 90 -3.34 -9.85 -2.10
CA SER A 90 -2.05 -10.50 -2.43
C SER A 90 -2.01 -12.03 -2.30
N ASP A 91 -3.13 -12.64 -1.95
CA ASP A 91 -3.35 -14.09 -1.86
C ASP A 91 -4.53 -14.50 -2.77
N PRO A 92 -4.74 -15.81 -3.03
CA PRO A 92 -5.91 -16.31 -3.75
C PRO A 92 -7.24 -15.85 -3.12
N GLY A 93 -8.24 -15.61 -3.96
CA GLY A 93 -9.60 -15.31 -3.50
C GLY A 93 -10.35 -14.29 -4.36
N GLU A 94 -9.62 -13.36 -4.99
CA GLU A 94 -10.21 -12.29 -5.81
C GLU A 94 -11.17 -12.85 -6.87
N LEU A 95 -10.72 -13.86 -7.62
CA LEU A 95 -11.54 -14.52 -8.63
C LEU A 95 -12.79 -15.18 -8.04
N LEU A 96 -12.68 -15.84 -6.88
CA LEU A 96 -13.82 -16.54 -6.28
C LEU A 96 -14.87 -15.53 -5.80
N VAL A 97 -14.44 -14.40 -5.23
CA VAL A 97 -15.32 -13.30 -4.83
C VAL A 97 -16.04 -12.72 -6.06
N ALA A 98 -15.32 -12.52 -7.16
CA ALA A 98 -15.91 -12.05 -8.42
C ALA A 98 -16.94 -13.05 -8.97
N GLN A 99 -16.61 -14.33 -9.03
CA GLN A 99 -17.53 -15.40 -9.46
C GLN A 99 -18.78 -15.46 -8.58
N CYS A 100 -18.65 -15.28 -7.26
CA CYS A 100 -19.79 -15.20 -6.35
C CYS A 100 -20.70 -14.01 -6.69
N ALA A 101 -20.12 -12.84 -6.91
CA ALA A 101 -20.87 -11.64 -7.28
C ALA A 101 -21.63 -11.81 -8.61
N GLU A 102 -20.99 -12.41 -9.62
CA GLU A 102 -21.61 -12.71 -10.92
C GLU A 102 -22.79 -13.68 -10.79
N ARG A 103 -22.72 -14.64 -9.86
CA ARG A 103 -23.75 -15.67 -9.64
C ARG A 103 -24.80 -15.26 -8.61
N GLY A 104 -24.70 -14.07 -8.03
CA GLY A 104 -25.61 -13.61 -6.97
C GLY A 104 -25.47 -14.39 -5.66
N ILE A 105 -24.31 -15.01 -5.41
CA ILE A 105 -23.97 -15.65 -4.14
C ILE A 105 -23.54 -14.55 -3.15
N PRO A 106 -24.21 -14.40 -2.00
CA PRO A 106 -23.83 -13.41 -0.99
C PRO A 106 -22.40 -13.63 -0.49
N VAL A 107 -21.61 -12.54 -0.45
CA VAL A 107 -20.25 -12.53 0.08
C VAL A 107 -20.22 -11.65 1.34
N PHE A 108 -19.67 -12.20 2.43
CA PHE A 108 -19.49 -11.52 3.70
C PHE A 108 -18.03 -11.55 4.14
N VAL A 109 -17.66 -10.66 5.06
CA VAL A 109 -16.31 -10.58 5.62
C VAL A 109 -16.31 -10.76 7.14
N VAL A 110 -15.34 -11.53 7.63
CA VAL A 110 -14.89 -11.49 9.03
C VAL A 110 -13.52 -10.81 9.04
N PRO A 111 -13.42 -9.57 9.57
CA PRO A 111 -12.16 -8.86 9.63
C PRO A 111 -11.17 -9.63 10.49
N GLY A 112 -9.90 -9.50 10.16
CA GLY A 112 -8.81 -10.16 10.85
C GLY A 112 -7.49 -9.42 10.61
N PRO A 113 -6.38 -10.01 11.09
CA PRO A 113 -5.05 -9.44 10.95
C PRO A 113 -4.69 -9.16 9.49
N SER A 114 -3.98 -8.06 9.25
CA SER A 114 -3.54 -7.63 7.92
C SER A 114 -2.16 -7.00 8.00
N ALA A 115 -1.17 -7.62 7.37
CA ALA A 115 0.22 -7.16 7.49
C ALA A 115 0.41 -5.75 6.91
N VAL A 116 -0.24 -5.41 5.79
CA VAL A 116 -0.17 -4.08 5.16
C VAL A 116 -0.64 -2.96 6.11
N VAL A 117 -1.82 -3.09 6.72
CA VAL A 117 -2.37 -2.03 7.58
C VAL A 117 -1.63 -1.96 8.92
N SER A 118 -1.29 -3.12 9.50
CA SER A 118 -0.52 -3.19 10.75
C SER A 118 0.88 -2.59 10.57
N ALA A 119 1.59 -2.90 9.49
CA ALA A 119 2.90 -2.32 9.19
C ALA A 119 2.82 -0.80 8.98
N LEU A 120 1.80 -0.33 8.25
CA LEU A 120 1.56 1.10 8.07
C LEU A 120 1.33 1.80 9.42
N ALA A 121 0.53 1.20 10.31
CA ALA A 121 0.21 1.76 11.63
C ALA A 121 1.45 1.92 12.52
N VAL A 122 2.42 1.00 12.44
CA VAL A 122 3.67 1.08 13.21
C VAL A 122 4.79 1.81 12.47
N SER A 123 4.62 2.19 11.20
CA SER A 123 5.71 2.73 10.37
C SER A 123 6.26 4.08 10.85
N GLY A 124 5.42 4.94 11.43
CA GLY A 124 5.74 6.34 11.71
C GLY A 124 5.69 7.25 10.46
N LEU A 125 5.13 6.78 9.35
CA LEU A 125 4.89 7.55 8.12
C LEU A 125 3.42 8.01 8.02
N PRO A 126 3.09 8.99 7.16
CA PRO A 126 1.72 9.44 6.97
C PRO A 126 0.78 8.29 6.55
N THR A 127 -0.38 8.20 7.21
CA THR A 127 -1.34 7.09 7.01
C THR A 127 -2.67 7.54 6.41
N GLY A 128 -2.89 8.86 6.24
CA GLY A 128 -4.17 9.40 5.76
C GLY A 128 -4.55 8.97 4.35
N ARG A 129 -3.55 8.76 3.48
CA ARG A 129 -3.70 8.15 2.16
C ARG A 129 -2.45 7.32 1.88
N PHE A 130 -2.63 6.09 1.42
CA PHE A 130 -1.54 5.20 1.06
C PHE A 130 -1.88 4.39 -0.19
N THR A 131 -0.88 3.78 -0.81
CA THR A 131 -1.04 2.72 -1.81
C THR A 131 -0.48 1.42 -1.28
N PHE A 132 -1.06 0.32 -1.72
CA PHE A 132 -0.54 -1.01 -1.49
C PHE A 132 -0.18 -1.62 -2.84
N GLU A 133 1.09 -1.96 -3.01
CA GLU A 133 1.66 -2.44 -4.27
C GLU A 133 1.91 -3.96 -4.26
N GLY A 134 1.61 -4.64 -3.15
CA GLY A 134 1.84 -6.07 -3.01
C GLY A 134 3.32 -6.44 -3.16
N PHE A 135 3.58 -7.55 -3.87
CA PHE A 135 4.92 -8.02 -4.17
C PHE A 135 5.41 -7.49 -5.51
N LEU A 136 6.65 -7.00 -5.55
CA LEU A 136 7.32 -6.68 -6.80
C LEU A 136 7.71 -7.95 -7.57
N SER A 137 7.69 -7.83 -8.90
CA SER A 137 8.09 -8.88 -9.83
C SER A 137 9.52 -9.36 -9.57
N VAL A 138 9.73 -10.67 -9.70
CA VAL A 138 11.08 -11.26 -9.69
C VAL A 138 11.88 -10.84 -10.93
N SER A 139 11.20 -10.56 -12.05
CA SER A 139 11.82 -10.05 -13.27
C SER A 139 12.33 -8.63 -13.04
N GLN A 140 13.65 -8.46 -13.16
CA GLN A 140 14.29 -7.17 -12.91
C GLN A 140 13.76 -6.07 -13.84
N LYS A 141 13.49 -6.37 -15.11
CA LYS A 141 12.93 -5.40 -16.06
C LYS A 141 11.56 -4.91 -15.60
N SER A 142 10.64 -5.85 -15.34
CA SER A 142 9.28 -5.55 -14.88
C SER A 142 9.27 -4.80 -13.54
N ARG A 143 10.14 -5.20 -12.60
CA ARG A 143 10.29 -4.49 -11.33
C ARG A 143 10.74 -3.04 -11.53
N ARG A 144 11.74 -2.78 -12.37
CA ARG A 144 12.21 -1.41 -12.64
C ARG A 144 11.14 -0.56 -13.32
N GLU A 145 10.41 -1.12 -14.28
CA GLU A 145 9.30 -0.43 -14.97
C GLU A 145 8.20 -0.03 -13.98
N HIS A 146 7.83 -0.92 -13.04
CA HIS A 146 6.86 -0.62 -11.98
C HIS A 146 7.39 0.48 -11.04
N LEU A 147 8.65 0.38 -10.59
CA LEU A 147 9.25 1.40 -9.71
C LEU A 147 9.30 2.78 -10.38
N GLU A 148 9.57 2.87 -11.68
CA GLU A 148 9.57 4.15 -12.40
C GLU A 148 8.17 4.79 -12.43
N GLN A 149 7.11 4.00 -12.60
CA GLN A 149 5.72 4.50 -12.56
C GLN A 149 5.36 5.14 -11.21
N LEU A 150 5.97 4.66 -10.13
CA LEU A 150 5.72 5.13 -8.76
C LEU A 150 6.63 6.27 -8.33
N LYS A 151 7.52 6.76 -9.20
CA LYS A 151 8.50 7.79 -8.85
C LYS A 151 7.88 9.09 -8.36
N ALA A 152 6.72 9.48 -8.89
CA ALA A 152 6.01 10.70 -8.48
C ALA A 152 4.86 10.43 -7.49
N GLU A 153 4.69 9.20 -7.01
CA GLU A 153 3.61 8.86 -6.06
C GLU A 153 3.83 9.59 -4.73
N LYS A 154 2.90 10.47 -4.35
CA LYS A 154 2.99 11.32 -3.15
C LYS A 154 2.46 10.64 -1.89
N ARG A 155 1.67 9.57 -2.02
CA ARG A 155 1.15 8.80 -0.89
C ARG A 155 2.22 7.88 -0.33
N THR A 156 2.10 7.51 0.94
CA THR A 156 2.88 6.41 1.51
C THR A 156 2.60 5.15 0.70
N MET A 157 3.65 4.40 0.34
CA MET A 157 3.52 3.16 -0.43
C MET A 157 3.88 1.97 0.45
N VAL A 158 3.13 0.87 0.36
CA VAL A 158 3.40 -0.35 1.11
C VAL A 158 3.67 -1.51 0.17
N PHE A 159 4.77 -2.23 0.41
CA PHE A 159 5.20 -3.41 -0.36
C PHE A 159 5.39 -4.59 0.58
N TYR A 160 5.10 -5.79 0.10
CA TYR A 160 5.57 -7.03 0.70
C TYR A 160 6.88 -7.46 0.07
N GLU A 161 7.80 -7.99 0.88
CA GLU A 161 9.07 -8.47 0.35
C GLU A 161 9.57 -9.74 1.06
N ALA A 162 10.06 -10.66 0.24
CA ALA A 162 10.70 -11.88 0.70
C ALA A 162 12.17 -11.61 1.06
N PRO A 163 12.72 -12.26 2.10
CA PRO A 163 14.06 -11.94 2.61
C PRO A 163 15.15 -12.07 1.54
N HIS A 164 15.07 -13.10 0.70
CA HIS A 164 16.05 -13.35 -0.36
C HIS A 164 16.03 -12.31 -1.49
N LYS A 165 14.97 -11.50 -1.60
CA LYS A 165 14.84 -10.42 -2.60
C LYS A 165 15.18 -9.04 -2.05
N LEU A 166 15.08 -8.85 -0.73
CA LEU A 166 15.14 -7.55 -0.07
C LEU A 166 16.30 -6.67 -0.54
N ALA A 167 17.53 -7.21 -0.54
CA ALA A 167 18.71 -6.46 -0.94
C ALA A 167 18.61 -5.91 -2.38
N SER A 168 18.17 -6.75 -3.31
CA SER A 168 18.01 -6.37 -4.72
C SER A 168 16.89 -5.34 -4.92
N THR A 169 15.79 -5.48 -4.18
CA THR A 169 14.67 -4.55 -4.22
C THR A 169 15.05 -3.18 -3.67
N LEU A 170 15.71 -3.12 -2.51
CA LEU A 170 16.18 -1.86 -1.92
C LEU A 170 17.17 -1.15 -2.87
N ALA A 171 18.10 -1.90 -3.48
CA ALA A 171 19.03 -1.33 -4.46
C ALA A 171 18.32 -0.76 -5.70
N ASP A 172 17.29 -1.43 -6.21
CA ASP A 172 16.50 -0.93 -7.34
C ASP A 172 15.63 0.27 -6.94
N MET A 173 15.07 0.31 -5.72
CA MET A 173 14.34 1.46 -5.19
C MET A 173 15.22 2.70 -5.03
N VAL A 174 16.44 2.55 -4.51
CA VAL A 174 17.42 3.65 -4.43
C VAL A 174 17.73 4.22 -5.82
N LYS A 175 17.90 3.37 -6.83
CA LYS A 175 18.14 3.80 -8.21
C LYS A 175 16.95 4.55 -8.81
N ALA A 176 15.72 4.10 -8.54
CA ALA A 176 14.51 4.70 -9.09
C ALA A 176 14.13 6.03 -8.42
N TRP A 177 14.27 6.09 -7.09
CA TRP A 177 13.66 7.13 -6.27
C TRP A 177 14.66 8.01 -5.50
N GLY A 178 15.94 7.66 -5.54
CA GLY A 178 16.97 8.26 -4.71
C GLY A 178 17.03 7.67 -3.30
N GLY A 179 18.10 7.99 -2.58
CA GLY A 179 18.42 7.39 -1.28
C GLY A 179 17.73 8.01 -0.07
N ALA A 180 17.22 9.24 -0.20
CA ALA A 180 16.79 10.05 0.93
C ALA A 180 15.38 9.73 1.45
N ARG A 181 14.53 9.04 0.67
CA ARG A 181 13.16 8.71 1.10
C ARG A 181 13.19 7.86 2.36
N ARG A 182 12.35 8.21 3.32
CA ARG A 182 12.21 7.43 4.55
C ARG A 182 11.52 6.11 4.25
N VAL A 183 11.95 5.07 4.96
CA VAL A 183 11.37 3.73 4.90
C VAL A 183 11.30 3.14 6.30
N ALA A 184 10.20 2.46 6.60
CA ALA A 184 10.09 1.54 7.71
C ALA A 184 10.14 0.09 7.18
N LEU A 185 11.13 -0.66 7.62
CA LEU A 185 11.22 -2.10 7.38
C LEU A 185 10.58 -2.81 8.57
N VAL A 186 9.39 -3.36 8.37
CA VAL A 186 8.62 -4.06 9.40
C VAL A 186 8.82 -5.55 9.18
N ARG A 187 9.54 -6.19 10.10
CA ARG A 187 10.00 -7.57 9.98
C ARG A 187 9.27 -8.46 10.95
N GLU A 188 8.86 -9.66 10.50
CA GLU A 188 8.29 -10.71 11.35
C GLU A 188 7.13 -10.23 12.25
N LEU A 189 6.24 -9.42 11.67
CA LEU A 189 5.11 -8.81 12.36
C LEU A 189 4.28 -9.86 13.13
N THR A 190 3.96 -9.56 14.39
CA THR A 190 3.30 -10.40 15.41
C THR A 190 4.09 -11.61 15.92
N LYS A 191 5.24 -11.93 15.32
CA LYS A 191 6.05 -13.10 15.72
C LYS A 191 7.06 -12.73 16.81
N ILE A 192 7.76 -13.73 17.35
CA ILE A 192 8.74 -13.56 18.44
C ILE A 192 9.90 -12.60 18.12
N HIS A 193 10.21 -12.41 16.83
CA HIS A 193 11.30 -11.55 16.36
C HIS A 193 10.79 -10.29 15.65
N GLU A 194 9.59 -9.82 15.99
CA GLU A 194 9.02 -8.58 15.44
C GLU A 194 10.00 -7.40 15.62
N GLU A 195 10.21 -6.65 14.55
CA GLU A 195 11.13 -5.52 14.53
C GLU A 195 10.66 -4.44 13.55
N VAL A 196 10.76 -3.17 13.94
CA VAL A 196 10.46 -2.02 13.09
C VAL A 196 11.69 -1.14 12.95
N ILE A 197 12.35 -1.18 11.80
CA ILE A 197 13.54 -0.38 11.50
C ILE A 197 13.11 0.85 10.69
N ARG A 198 13.20 2.04 11.28
CA ARG A 198 12.91 3.31 10.60
C ARG A 198 14.22 3.95 10.16
N THR A 199 14.35 4.19 8.86
CA THR A 199 15.61 4.60 8.24
C THR A 199 15.35 5.27 6.88
N THR A 200 16.37 5.45 6.04
CA THR A 200 16.24 5.89 4.65
C THR A 200 16.53 4.73 3.69
N LEU A 201 16.09 4.86 2.43
CA LEU A 201 16.34 3.83 1.42
C LEU A 201 17.83 3.51 1.25
N SER A 202 18.72 4.52 1.27
CA SER A 202 20.17 4.28 1.20
C SER A 202 20.68 3.49 2.40
N GLN A 203 20.32 3.89 3.61
CA GLN A 203 20.76 3.20 4.83
C GLN A 203 20.22 1.77 4.90
N ALA A 204 18.98 1.55 4.47
CA ALA A 204 18.40 0.21 4.35
C ALA A 204 19.17 -0.64 3.32
N ALA A 205 19.44 -0.09 2.13
CA ALA A 205 20.17 -0.78 1.08
C ALA A 205 21.60 -1.14 1.53
N ASP A 206 22.31 -0.22 2.18
CA ASP A 206 23.66 -0.44 2.70
C ASP A 206 23.69 -1.54 3.76
N ARG A 207 22.70 -1.55 4.67
CA ARG A 207 22.56 -2.59 5.70
C ARG A 207 22.42 -3.98 5.08
N TYR A 208 21.46 -4.14 4.17
CA TYR A 208 21.16 -5.45 3.57
C TYR A 208 22.02 -5.80 2.35
N ALA A 209 22.98 -4.94 1.96
CA ALA A 209 23.98 -5.28 0.97
C ALA A 209 24.93 -6.38 1.46
N ASN A 210 25.22 -6.38 2.77
CA ASN A 210 26.16 -7.32 3.41
C ASN A 210 25.50 -8.22 4.46
N GLU A 211 24.31 -7.88 4.95
CA GLU A 211 23.55 -8.71 5.91
C GLU A 211 22.55 -9.64 5.20
N THR A 212 22.52 -10.91 5.61
CA THR A 212 21.48 -11.84 5.16
C THR A 212 20.16 -11.50 5.84
N ALA A 213 19.19 -11.00 5.07
CA ALA A 213 17.83 -10.80 5.55
C ALA A 213 17.17 -12.13 5.95
N LYS A 214 16.43 -12.14 7.06
CA LYS A 214 15.69 -13.30 7.58
C LYS A 214 14.28 -12.90 8.00
N GLY A 215 13.32 -13.78 7.74
CA GLY A 215 11.91 -13.53 8.00
C GLY A 215 11.24 -12.72 6.91
N GLU A 216 9.94 -12.47 7.08
CA GLU A 216 9.11 -11.74 6.13
C GLU A 216 9.15 -10.24 6.42
N PHE A 217 9.12 -9.43 5.36
CA PHE A 217 9.18 -7.97 5.45
C PHE A 217 7.97 -7.31 4.82
N VAL A 218 7.51 -6.25 5.48
CA VAL A 218 6.67 -5.21 4.89
C VAL A 218 7.49 -3.93 4.82
N LEU A 219 7.61 -3.36 3.64
CA LEU A 219 8.30 -2.09 3.40
C LEU A 219 7.25 -0.98 3.34
N VAL A 220 7.31 -0.03 4.27
CA VAL A 220 6.45 1.16 4.24
C VAL A 220 7.33 2.34 3.85
N ILE A 221 7.09 2.91 2.68
CA ILE A 221 7.97 3.87 2.03
C ILE A 221 7.26 5.21 1.92
N GLU A 222 7.96 6.27 2.32
CA GLU A 222 7.48 7.63 2.17
C GLU A 222 7.22 7.97 0.70
N GLY A 223 6.13 8.70 0.45
CA GLY A 223 5.85 9.23 -0.87
C GLY A 223 6.95 10.16 -1.38
N ALA A 224 6.89 10.49 -2.67
CA ALA A 224 7.69 11.54 -3.24
C ALA A 224 7.51 12.83 -2.43
N PRO A 225 8.60 13.59 -2.18
CA PRO A 225 8.47 14.88 -1.53
C PRO A 225 7.48 15.73 -2.32
N GLU A 226 6.71 16.58 -1.63
CA GLU A 226 6.05 17.65 -2.34
C GLU A 226 7.13 18.41 -3.10
N GLU A 227 6.95 18.59 -4.40
CA GLU A 227 7.74 19.56 -5.13
C GLU A 227 7.64 20.83 -4.32
N ALA A 228 8.79 21.33 -3.85
CA ALA A 228 8.84 22.70 -3.40
C ALA A 228 8.24 23.48 -4.57
N THR A 229 7.03 24.02 -4.38
CA THR A 229 6.57 25.09 -5.25
C THR A 229 7.74 26.02 -5.29
N ALA A 230 8.35 26.19 -6.47
CA ALA A 230 9.54 27.03 -6.59
C ALA A 230 9.17 28.31 -5.84
N GLU A 231 9.84 28.57 -4.70
CA GLU A 231 9.54 29.75 -3.93
C GLU A 231 10.00 30.88 -4.83
N TYR A 232 9.07 31.40 -5.63
CA TYR A 232 9.31 32.51 -6.50
C TYR A 232 9.91 33.59 -5.60
N SER A 233 11.16 33.94 -5.91
CA SER A 233 11.84 34.98 -5.17
C SER A 233 11.04 36.27 -5.31
N ALA A 234 11.31 37.24 -4.45
CA ALA A 234 10.65 38.55 -4.57
C ALA A 234 10.96 39.17 -5.94
N GLN A 235 12.13 38.83 -6.50
CA GLN A 235 12.56 39.24 -7.83
C GLN A 235 11.74 38.55 -8.93
N ASP A 236 11.51 37.25 -8.86
CA ASP A 236 10.73 36.52 -9.87
C ASP A 236 9.27 37.02 -9.91
N ALA A 237 8.68 37.28 -8.74
CA ALA A 237 7.33 37.84 -8.64
C ALA A 237 7.25 39.28 -9.17
N LEU A 238 8.32 40.07 -9.03
CA LEU A 238 8.40 41.43 -9.57
C LEU A 238 8.61 41.42 -11.09
N GLU A 239 9.44 40.52 -11.62
CA GLU A 239 9.66 40.37 -13.06
C GLU A 239 8.38 39.91 -13.77
N LEU A 240 7.66 38.94 -13.19
CA LEU A 240 6.37 38.50 -13.70
C LEU A 240 5.32 39.64 -13.68
N ALA A 241 5.32 40.46 -12.63
CA ALA A 241 4.45 41.64 -12.57
C ALA A 241 4.82 42.72 -13.61
N ARG A 242 6.11 42.90 -13.91
CA ARG A 242 6.58 43.80 -14.98
C ARG A 242 6.16 43.31 -16.36
N ASP A 243 6.20 42.01 -16.60
CA ASP A 243 5.74 41.42 -17.86
C ASP A 243 4.25 41.69 -18.07
N TYR A 244 3.38 41.43 -17.09
CA TYR A 244 1.95 41.78 -17.19
C TYR A 244 1.72 43.28 -17.40
N LEU A 245 2.52 44.13 -16.78
CA LEU A 245 2.43 45.58 -16.99
C LEU A 245 2.77 45.96 -18.45
N SER A 246 3.77 45.29 -19.04
CA SER A 246 4.12 45.46 -20.46
C SER A 246 3.02 44.96 -21.41
N GLN A 247 2.21 44.00 -20.98
CA GLN A 247 1.04 43.48 -21.69
C GLN A 247 -0.21 44.36 -21.52
N GLY A 248 -0.08 45.53 -20.88
CA GLY A 248 -1.13 46.55 -20.76
C GLY A 248 -2.00 46.43 -19.51
N LEU A 249 -1.65 45.56 -18.56
CA LEU A 249 -2.34 45.51 -17.26
C LEU A 249 -1.94 46.71 -16.40
N SER A 250 -2.90 47.25 -15.63
CA SER A 250 -2.57 48.22 -14.58
C SER A 250 -1.65 47.61 -13.54
N ALA A 251 -0.81 48.42 -12.89
CA ALA A 251 0.10 47.96 -11.83
C ALA A 251 -0.61 47.14 -10.73
N ALA A 252 -1.85 47.50 -10.39
CA ALA A 252 -2.64 46.79 -9.39
C ALA A 252 -3.14 45.41 -9.89
N ALA A 253 -3.45 45.29 -11.18
CA ALA A 253 -3.86 44.04 -11.81
C ALA A 253 -2.65 43.11 -12.04
N ALA A 254 -1.54 43.66 -12.53
CA ALA A 254 -0.28 42.96 -12.72
C ALA A 254 0.25 42.37 -11.39
N ALA A 255 0.28 43.17 -10.31
CA ALA A 255 0.69 42.68 -8.99
C ALA A 255 -0.27 41.63 -8.40
N LYS A 256 -1.57 41.68 -8.74
CA LYS A 256 -2.55 40.68 -8.30
C LYS A 256 -2.35 39.35 -9.03
N GLN A 257 -2.08 39.40 -10.33
CA GLN A 257 -1.87 38.21 -11.14
C GLN A 257 -0.54 37.53 -10.80
N ALA A 258 0.54 38.31 -10.68
CA ALA A 258 1.82 37.79 -10.21
C ALA A 258 1.73 37.18 -8.81
N ALA A 259 0.98 37.79 -7.88
CA ALA A 259 0.74 37.21 -6.55
C ALA A 259 -0.01 35.87 -6.59
N ALA A 260 -0.96 35.72 -7.51
CA ALA A 260 -1.72 34.48 -7.66
C ALA A 260 -0.85 33.33 -8.21
N GLU A 261 0.08 33.65 -9.11
CA GLU A 261 0.97 32.65 -9.73
C GLU A 261 2.20 32.32 -8.86
N THR A 262 2.69 33.29 -8.09
CA THR A 262 3.91 33.12 -7.28
C THR A 262 3.67 32.82 -5.80
N GLY A 263 2.43 32.94 -5.32
CA GLY A 263 2.07 32.81 -3.89
C GLY A 263 2.58 33.97 -3.01
N ARG A 264 3.23 34.99 -3.59
CA ARG A 264 3.75 36.17 -2.89
C ARG A 264 2.64 37.18 -2.56
N ARG A 265 2.88 38.03 -1.56
CA ARG A 265 1.91 39.05 -1.13
C ARG A 265 1.79 40.16 -2.19
N LYS A 266 0.60 40.31 -2.78
CA LYS A 266 0.25 41.39 -3.72
C LYS A 266 0.78 42.78 -3.30
N ASN A 267 0.63 43.13 -2.03
CA ASN A 267 1.00 44.46 -1.52
C ASN A 267 2.51 44.72 -1.56
N GLU A 268 3.34 43.68 -1.43
CA GLU A 268 4.79 43.78 -1.52
C GLU A 268 5.22 43.95 -2.99
N ILE A 269 4.65 43.13 -3.88
CA ILE A 269 4.88 43.23 -5.33
C ILE A 269 4.45 44.61 -5.86
N TYR A 270 3.26 45.07 -5.51
CA TYR A 270 2.73 46.36 -5.96
C TYR A 270 3.61 47.54 -5.51
N ARG A 271 4.13 47.49 -4.28
CA ARG A 271 5.00 48.53 -3.73
C ARG A 271 6.32 48.61 -4.50
N GLU A 272 6.96 47.48 -4.78
CA GLU A 272 8.20 47.46 -5.56
C GLU A 272 7.97 47.79 -7.04
N LEU A 273 6.83 47.41 -7.60
CA LEU A 273 6.45 47.72 -8.98
C LEU A 273 6.18 49.23 -9.21
N THR A 274 5.67 49.92 -8.19
CA THR A 274 5.35 51.36 -8.24
C THR A 274 6.43 52.24 -7.62
N ARG A 275 7.53 51.64 -7.15
CA ARG A 275 8.67 52.37 -6.64
C ARG A 275 9.35 53.09 -7.81
N GLU A 276 9.32 54.42 -7.79
CA GLU A 276 10.02 55.21 -8.81
C GLU A 276 11.51 54.86 -8.80
N PRO A 277 12.16 54.71 -9.97
CA PRO A 277 13.61 54.58 -10.00
C PRO A 277 14.19 55.85 -9.39
N ASN A 278 14.93 55.68 -8.30
CA ASN A 278 15.61 56.75 -7.61
C ASN A 278 16.45 57.52 -8.62
N SER A 279 16.00 58.72 -8.96
CA SER A 279 16.63 59.60 -9.92
C SER A 279 17.74 60.37 -9.20
N GLY A 280 18.92 59.73 -9.08
CA GLY A 280 20.22 60.35 -8.82
C GLY A 280 20.48 60.90 -7.41
N PRO A 281 21.71 61.39 -7.14
CA PRO A 281 22.84 61.58 -8.07
C PRO A 281 23.81 60.40 -8.16
#